data_AF-A0A7D4C4D3-F1
#
_entry.id   AF-A0A7D4C4D3-F1
#
_cell.length_a   1.000
_cell.length_b   1.000
_cell.length_c   1.000
_cell.angle_alpha   90.00
_cell.angle_beta   90.00
_cell.angle_gamma   90.00
#
_symmetry.space_group_name_H-M   'P 1'
#
loop_
_entity.id
_entity.type
_entity.pdbx_description
1 polymer ?
#
loop_
_entity_poly.entity_id
_entity_poly.type
_entity_poly.pdbx_seq_one_letter_code
_entity_poly.pdbx_strand_id
1 'polypeptide(L)'
;MPTKRSAVAALRKLEADRLALTERQKQLEEQAALELGRIILGTGLETFSKKALAKVARELGKLGEEASLLSLLPPARSSSRTEQSTGE
;
A
#
# COMPACT_ATOMS: atom_id res chain seq x y z
N MET A 1 38.99 -28.73 -7.41
CA MET A 1 39.02 -27.68 -8.45
C MET A 1 37.66 -27.63 -9.13
N PRO A 2 36.93 -26.49 -9.13
CA PRO A 2 35.67 -26.37 -9.87
C PRO A 2 35.95 -26.56 -11.36
N THR A 3 35.26 -27.50 -12.01
CA THR A 3 35.42 -27.74 -13.45
C THR A 3 34.60 -26.72 -14.26
N LYS A 4 35.02 -26.39 -15.48
CA LYS A 4 34.27 -25.44 -16.37
C LYS A 4 32.78 -25.82 -16.53
N ARG A 5 32.45 -27.11 -16.43
CA ARG A 5 31.08 -27.66 -16.43
C ARG A 5 30.23 -27.16 -15.25
N SER A 6 30.84 -26.91 -14.09
CA SER A 6 30.20 -26.37 -12.88
C SER A 6 29.86 -24.89 -13.01
N ALA A 7 30.69 -24.09 -13.69
CA ALA A 7 30.42 -22.67 -13.90
C ALA A 7 29.24 -22.45 -14.86
N VAL A 8 29.17 -23.24 -15.94
CA VAL A 8 28.04 -23.20 -16.88
C VAL A 8 26.74 -23.67 -16.22
N ALA A 9 26.79 -24.69 -15.35
CA ALA A 9 25.63 -25.13 -14.60
C ALA A 9 25.13 -24.05 -13.62
N ALA A 10 26.05 -23.34 -12.95
CA ALA A 10 25.70 -22.22 -12.08
C ALA A 10 25.06 -21.06 -12.85
N LEU A 11 25.57 -20.73 -14.05
CA LEU A 11 24.99 -19.71 -14.91
C LEU A 11 23.57 -20.08 -15.37
N ARG A 12 23.36 -21.32 -15.81
CA ARG A 12 22.02 -21.80 -16.20
C ARG A 12 21.03 -21.77 -15.04
N LYS A 13 21.49 -22.12 -13.83
CA LYS A 13 20.66 -22.02 -12.62
C LYS A 13 20.29 -20.57 -12.33
N LEU A 14 21.24 -19.65 -12.42
CA LEU A 14 20.99 -18.22 -12.21
C LEU A 14 20.00 -17.65 -13.23
N GLU A 15 20.09 -18.07 -14.49
CA GLU A 15 19.13 -17.69 -15.54
C GLU A 15 17.72 -18.22 -15.23
N ALA A 16 17.61 -19.49 -14.82
CA ALA A 16 16.33 -20.06 -14.41
C ALA A 16 15.74 -19.35 -13.18
N ASP A 17 16.57 -19.04 -12.18
CA ASP A 17 16.14 -18.33 -10.97
C ASP A 17 15.66 -16.90 -11.30
N ARG A 18 16.31 -16.21 -12.25
CA ARG A 18 15.87 -14.88 -12.73
C ARG A 18 14.51 -14.93 -13.43
N LEU A 19 14.29 -15.95 -14.26
CA LEU A 19 13.00 -16.15 -14.93
C LEU A 19 11.90 -16.42 -13.92
N ALA A 20 12.15 -17.31 -12.94
CA ALA A 20 11.21 -17.62 -11.87
C ALA A 20 10.88 -16.38 -11.00
N LEU A 21 11.88 -15.55 -10.69
CA LEU A 21 11.67 -14.30 -9.96
C LEU A 21 10.83 -13.30 -10.75
N THR A 22 11.08 -13.19 -12.06
CA THR A 22 10.30 -12.31 -12.94
C THR A 22 8.83 -12.74 -12.99
N GLU A 23 8.58 -14.04 -13.13
CA GLU A 23 7.23 -14.58 -13.15
C GLU A 23 6.51 -14.35 -11.82
N ARG A 24 7.19 -14.59 -10.70
CA ARG A 24 6.64 -14.33 -9.36
C ARG A 24 6.37 -12.85 -9.12
N GLN A 25 7.24 -11.97 -9.58
CA GLN A 25 7.02 -10.53 -9.50
C GLN A 25 5.74 -10.13 -10.24
N LYS A 26 5.57 -10.62 -11.48
CA LYS A 26 4.36 -10.35 -12.27
C LYS A 26 3.08 -10.83 -11.56
N GLN A 27 3.11 -12.01 -10.95
CA GLN A 27 1.97 -12.53 -10.18
C GLN A 27 1.65 -11.65 -8.96
N LEU A 28 2.68 -11.19 -8.24
CA LEU A 28 2.50 -10.30 -7.09
C LEU A 28 1.96 -8.94 -7.50
N GLU A 29 2.42 -8.38 -8.62
CA GLU A 29 1.90 -7.13 -9.17
C GLU A 29 0.43 -7.25 -9.57
N GLU A 30 0.04 -8.37 -10.19
CA GLU A 30 -1.36 -8.64 -10.54
C GLU A 30 -2.24 -8.79 -9.28
N GLN A 31 -1.76 -9.51 -8.26
CA GLN A 31 -2.45 -9.63 -6.98
C GLN A 31 -2.60 -8.28 -6.28
N ALA A 32 -1.54 -7.48 -6.21
CA ALA A 32 -1.58 -6.15 -5.63
C ALA A 32 -2.56 -5.24 -6.37
N ALA A 33 -2.60 -5.29 -7.70
CA ALA A 33 -3.57 -4.53 -8.48
C ALA A 33 -5.02 -4.94 -8.17
N LEU A 34 -5.29 -6.24 -8.01
CA LEU A 34 -6.61 -6.75 -7.64
C LEU A 34 -7.01 -6.33 -6.22
N GLU A 35 -6.10 -6.42 -5.26
CA GLU A 35 -6.34 -6.00 -3.87
C GLU A 35 -6.59 -4.49 -3.78
N LEU A 36 -5.76 -3.68 -4.43
CA LEU A 36 -5.97 -2.24 -4.53
C LEU A 36 -7.31 -1.91 -5.20
N GLY A 37 -7.65 -2.61 -6.27
CA GLY A 37 -8.94 -2.48 -6.94
C GLY A 37 -10.12 -2.77 -6.00
N ARG A 38 -10.03 -3.83 -5.19
CA ARG A 38 -11.06 -4.18 -4.19
C ARG A 38 -11.15 -3.15 -3.07
N ILE A 39 -10.04 -2.57 -2.63
CA ILE A 39 -10.04 -1.51 -1.61
C ILE A 39 -10.67 -0.23 -2.18
N ILE A 40 -10.35 0.12 -3.42
CA ILE A 40 -10.90 1.31 -4.07
C ILE A 40 -12.41 1.16 -4.28
N LEU A 41 -12.87 -0.01 -4.72
CA LEU A 41 -14.28 -0.27 -4.94
C LEU A 41 -15.04 -0.38 -3.61
N GLY A 42 -16.05 0.46 -3.40
CA GLY A 42 -16.87 0.45 -2.19
C GLY A 42 -16.34 1.32 -1.06
N THR A 43 -15.18 1.97 -1.22
CA THR A 43 -14.73 3.06 -0.31
C THR A 43 -15.19 4.44 -0.78
N GLY A 44 -15.82 4.54 -1.95
CA GLY A 44 -16.27 5.79 -2.55
C GLY A 44 -15.16 6.51 -3.32
N LEU A 45 -13.91 6.00 -3.30
CA LEU A 45 -12.79 6.53 -4.09
C LEU A 45 -13.05 6.47 -5.59
N GLU A 46 -13.87 5.53 -6.06
CA GLU A 46 -14.34 5.43 -7.43
C GLU A 46 -15.12 6.66 -7.91
N THR A 47 -15.66 7.47 -6.99
CA THR A 47 -16.42 8.68 -7.30
C THR A 47 -15.55 9.95 -7.34
N PHE A 48 -14.30 9.86 -6.90
CA PHE A 48 -13.40 11.01 -6.84
C PHE A 48 -12.98 11.42 -8.26
N SER A 49 -13.04 12.74 -8.53
CA SER A 49 -12.42 13.26 -9.75
C SER A 49 -10.90 13.11 -9.69
N LYS A 50 -10.25 12.97 -10.85
CA LYS A 50 -8.78 12.95 -10.97
C LYS A 50 -8.11 14.14 -10.25
N LYS A 51 -8.71 15.32 -10.30
CA LYS A 51 -8.20 16.53 -9.63
C LYS A 51 -8.25 16.40 -8.10
N ALA A 52 -9.35 15.87 -7.57
CA ALA A 52 -9.52 15.65 -6.13
C ALA A 52 -8.53 14.61 -5.62
N LEU A 53 -8.40 13.48 -6.33
CA LEU A 53 -7.46 12.41 -5.99
C LEU A 53 -6.00 12.91 -5.97
N ALA A 54 -5.61 13.68 -7.00
CA ALA A 54 -4.28 14.29 -7.07
C ALA A 54 -4.03 15.37 -6.00
N LYS A 55 -5.08 15.99 -5.45
CA LYS A 55 -4.95 16.92 -4.33
C LYS A 55 -4.70 16.14 -3.03
N VAL A 56 -5.50 15.11 -2.76
CA VAL A 56 -5.32 14.23 -1.59
C VAL A 56 -3.92 13.61 -1.59
N ALA A 57 -3.48 13.02 -2.71
CA ALA A 57 -2.16 12.42 -2.81
C ALA A 57 -1.02 13.42 -2.54
N ARG A 58 -1.14 14.67 -3.01
CA ARG A 58 -0.13 15.71 -2.75
C ARG A 58 -0.10 16.13 -1.29
N GLU A 59 -1.25 16.29 -0.65
CA GLU A 59 -1.27 16.67 0.77
C GLU A 59 -0.73 15.55 1.66
N LEU A 60 -1.09 14.29 1.40
CA LEU A 60 -0.50 13.13 2.10
C LEU A 60 1.01 13.03 1.86
N GLY A 61 1.46 13.24 0.63
CA GLY A 61 2.89 13.26 0.29
C GLY A 61 3.71 14.32 1.05
N LYS A 62 3.11 15.44 1.45
CA LYS A 62 3.78 16.46 2.28
C LYS A 62 3.90 16.07 3.75
N LEU A 63 2.94 15.30 4.26
CA LEU A 63 2.91 14.83 5.65
C LEU A 63 3.88 13.68 5.89
N GLY A 64 4.19 12.89 4.86
CA GLY A 64 4.93 11.64 5.00
C GLY A 64 4.00 10.49 5.40
N GLU A 65 4.44 9.25 5.20
CA GLU A 65 3.59 8.05 5.31
C GLU A 65 2.98 7.87 6.71
N GLU A 66 3.80 7.91 7.75
CA GLU A 66 3.36 7.70 9.14
C GLU A 66 2.36 8.76 9.62
N ALA A 67 2.65 10.04 9.36
CA ALA A 67 1.76 11.13 9.77
C ALA A 67 0.47 11.17 8.94
N SER A 68 0.54 10.74 7.67
CA SER A 68 -0.63 10.59 6.82
C SER A 68 -1.58 9.52 7.36
N LEU A 69 -1.06 8.36 7.75
CA LEU A 69 -1.86 7.28 8.34
C LEU A 69 -2.54 7.72 9.64
N LEU A 70 -1.82 8.44 10.51
CA LEU A 70 -2.39 8.98 11.75
C LEU A 70 -3.51 10.01 11.48
N SER A 71 -3.38 10.84 10.45
CA SER A 71 -4.40 11.83 10.08
C SER A 71 -5.68 11.22 9.51
N LEU A 72 -5.60 10.02 8.96
CA LEU A 72 -6.73 9.27 8.40
C LEU A 72 -7.52 8.50 9.47
N LEU A 73 -6.95 8.35 10.67
CA LEU A 73 -7.68 7.74 11.79
C LEU A 73 -8.78 8.70 12.25
N PRO A 74 -10.00 8.20 12.54
CA PRO A 74 -11.03 9.02 13.13
C PRO A 74 -10.51 9.61 14.45
N PRO A 75 -10.75 10.91 14.73
CA PRO A 75 -10.35 11.49 16.01
C PRO A 75 -11.00 10.67 17.12
N ALA A 76 -10.20 10.30 18.13
CA ALA A 76 -10.71 9.62 19.31
C ALA A 76 -11.92 10.43 19.83
N ARG A 77 -13.10 9.80 19.87
CA ARG A 77 -14.33 10.45 20.32
C ARG A 77 -14.06 11.12 21.66
N SER A 78 -13.92 12.44 21.69
CA SER A 78 -13.93 13.18 22.93
C SER A 78 -15.33 13.03 23.50
N SER A 79 -15.45 12.18 24.51
CA SER A 79 -16.64 12.12 25.34
C SER A 79 -16.75 13.43 26.12
N SER A 80 -17.34 14.46 25.51
CA SER A 80 -17.86 15.60 26.25
C SER A 80 -19.13 15.12 26.98
N ARG A 81 -18.95 14.45 28.12
CA ARG A 81 -20.04 14.36 29.10
C ARG A 81 -20.08 15.69 29.83
N THR A 82 -20.95 16.54 29.33
CA THR A 82 -21.49 17.73 29.96
C THR A 82 -21.96 17.37 31.38
N GLU A 83 -21.20 17.72 32.40
CA GLU A 83 -21.77 17.93 33.74
C GLU A 83 -22.30 19.36 33.79
N GLN A 84 -23.45 19.56 33.14
CA GLN A 84 -24.39 20.60 33.53
C GLN A 84 -25.27 20.00 34.63
N SER A 85 -24.93 20.30 35.88
CA SER A 85 -25.84 20.21 37.02
C SER A 85 -26.00 21.61 37.58
N THR A 86 -27.01 22.30 37.06
CA THR A 86 -27.49 23.61 37.50
C THR A 86 -28.60 23.40 38.54
N GLY A 87 -28.54 24.10 39.68
CA GLY A 87 -29.63 24.27 40.66
C GLY A 87 -29.88 23.07 41.58
N GLU A 88 -30.08 23.19 42.89
CA GLU A 88 -30.46 24.31 43.78
C GLU A 88 -29.75 24.18 45.14
#